data_AF-A0A942GAV6-F1
#
_entry.id   AF-A0A942GAV6-F1
#
_cell.length_a   1.000
_cell.length_b   1.000
_cell.length_c   1.000
_cell.angle_alpha   90.00
_cell.angle_beta   90.00
_cell.angle_gamma   90.00
#
_symmetry.space_group_name_H-M   'P 1'
#
loop_
_entity.id
_entity.type
_entity.pdbx_description
1 polymer ?
#
loop_
_entity_poly.entity_id
_entity_poly.type
_entity_poly.pdbx_seq_one_letter_code
_entity_poly.pdbx_strand_id
1 'polypeptide(L)'
;MKIKIITQHFIGCPNSPILIQRVKEAIKDFKDADYQEILVDTNEKAKELKFRGSPTLLINGIDFENLPESENPNLACRFYPNGLPSVADIREKLRALTK
;
A
#
# COMPACT_ATOMS: atom_id res chain seq x y z
N MET A 1 13.29 -11.75 9.55
CA MET A 1 11.93 -11.28 9.94
C MET A 1 11.13 -11.16 8.66
N LYS A 2 9.91 -11.71 8.59
CA LYS A 2 9.08 -11.56 7.39
C LYS A 2 8.51 -10.15 7.34
N ILE A 3 8.67 -9.45 6.21
CA ILE A 3 8.12 -8.10 6.01
C ILE A 3 6.73 -8.25 5.42
N LYS A 4 5.70 -7.80 6.15
CA LYS A 4 4.32 -7.86 5.67
C LYS A 4 4.01 -6.67 4.79
N ILE A 5 3.57 -6.89 3.56
CA ILE A 5 3.33 -5.84 2.57
C ILE A 5 1.90 -6.00 2.08
N ILE A 6 1.08 -4.98 2.30
CA ILE A 6 -0.34 -5.03 1.99
C ILE A 6 -0.68 -3.87 1.06
N THR A 7 -1.25 -4.16 -0.10
CA THR A 7 -1.80 -3.13 -0.99
C THR A 7 -3.32 -3.12 -0.87
N GLN A 8 -3.88 -2.01 -0.43
CA GLN A 8 -5.33 -1.80 -0.33
C GLN A 8 -5.79 -0.95 -1.52
N HIS A 9 -6.81 -1.42 -2.24
CA HIS A 9 -7.36 -0.68 -3.38
C HIS A 9 -8.84 -1.01 -3.62
N PHE A 10 -9.55 -0.16 -4.36
CA PHE A 10 -10.93 -0.44 -4.79
C PHE A 10 -11.02 -0.61 -6.32
N ILE A 11 -12.14 -1.19 -6.79
CA ILE A 11 -12.41 -1.38 -8.23
C ILE A 11 -12.68 -0.04 -8.91
N GLY A 12 -11.90 0.30 -9.93
CA GLY A 12 -12.07 1.54 -10.70
C GLY A 12 -11.02 2.62 -10.43
N CYS A 13 -10.04 2.36 -9.55
CA CYS A 13 -8.91 3.24 -9.37
C CYS A 13 -7.82 2.97 -10.45
N PRO A 14 -7.48 3.95 -11.30
CA PRO A 14 -6.51 3.75 -12.39
C PRO A 14 -5.07 3.54 -11.88
N ASN A 15 -4.78 4.00 -10.66
CA ASN A 15 -3.46 3.98 -10.05
C ASN A 15 -3.11 2.65 -9.37
N SER A 16 -4.12 1.86 -8.99
CA SER A 16 -3.95 0.59 -8.29
C SER A 16 -3.10 -0.43 -9.05
N PRO A 17 -3.38 -0.76 -10.33
CA PRO A 17 -2.57 -1.74 -11.06
C PRO A 17 -1.09 -1.31 -11.17
N ILE A 18 -0.84 0.00 -11.32
CA ILE A 18 0.51 0.55 -11.40
C ILE A 18 1.25 0.32 -10.07
N LEU A 19 0.61 0.63 -8.94
CA LEU A 19 1.24 0.45 -7.63
C LEU A 19 1.50 -1.03 -7.33
N ILE A 20 0.51 -1.90 -7.59
CA ILE A 20 0.61 -3.35 -7.42
C ILE A 20 1.80 -3.90 -8.19
N GLN A 21 1.93 -3.53 -9.47
CA GLN A 21 3.04 -3.97 -10.30
C GLN A 21 4.39 -3.52 -9.73
N ARG A 22 4.49 -2.26 -9.29
CA ARG A 22 5.72 -1.71 -8.70
C ARG A 22 6.10 -2.42 -7.39
N VAL A 23 5.13 -2.73 -6.54
CA VAL A 23 5.35 -3.48 -5.30
C VAL A 23 5.82 -4.89 -5.63
N LYS A 24 5.13 -5.60 -6.53
CA LYS A 24 5.52 -6.94 -6.98
C LYS A 24 6.94 -6.98 -7.54
N GLU A 25 7.34 -5.94 -8.27
CA GLU A 25 8.71 -5.83 -8.77
C GLU A 25 9.71 -5.58 -7.64
N ALA A 26 9.39 -4.69 -6.71
CA ALA A 26 10.26 -4.34 -5.59
C ALA A 26 10.55 -5.54 -4.68
N ILE A 27 9.54 -6.39 -4.42
CA ILE A 27 9.66 -7.53 -3.50
C ILE A 27 10.37 -8.75 -4.09
N LYS A 28 10.61 -8.79 -5.42
CA LYS A 28 11.28 -9.94 -6.07
C LYS A 28 12.64 -10.27 -5.48
N ASP A 29 13.36 -9.25 -5.02
CA ASP A 29 14.67 -9.41 -4.38
C ASP A 29 14.58 -9.78 -2.88
N PHE A 30 13.38 -9.80 -2.29
CA PHE A 30 13.16 -10.01 -0.87
C PHE A 30 12.39 -11.31 -0.65
N LYS A 31 13.11 -12.40 -0.34
CA LYS A 31 12.50 -13.71 -0.06
C LYS A 31 11.64 -13.74 1.20
N ASP A 32 11.88 -12.81 2.13
CA ASP A 32 11.12 -12.65 3.38
C ASP A 32 9.89 -11.73 3.24
N ALA A 33 9.61 -11.19 2.05
CA ALA A 33 8.45 -10.34 1.83
C ALA A 33 7.16 -11.18 1.69
N ASP A 34 6.19 -10.93 2.58
CA ASP A 34 4.85 -11.49 2.55
C ASP A 34 3.91 -10.46 1.93
N TYR A 35 3.52 -10.65 0.67
CA TYR A 35 2.71 -9.70 -0.08
C TYR A 35 1.25 -10.12 -0.16
N GLN A 36 0.35 -9.18 0.16
CA GLN A 36 -1.10 -9.37 0.12
C GLN A 36 -1.80 -8.19 -0.58
N GLU A 37 -2.72 -8.50 -1.49
CA GLU A 37 -3.62 -7.52 -2.09
C GLU A 37 -4.97 -7.59 -1.38
N ILE A 38 -5.50 -6.44 -0.97
CA ILE A 38 -6.81 -6.34 -0.33
C ILE A 38 -7.67 -5.41 -1.17
N LEU A 39 -8.74 -5.99 -1.72
CA LEU A 39 -9.80 -5.22 -2.34
C LEU A 39 -10.71 -4.63 -1.26
N VAL A 40 -10.83 -3.31 -1.24
CA VAL A 40 -11.72 -2.54 -0.39
C VAL A 40 -12.89 -2.09 -1.26
N ASP A 41 -13.98 -2.87 -1.23
CA ASP A 41 -15.16 -2.66 -2.07
C ASP A 41 -16.34 -2.07 -1.30
N THR A 42 -16.29 -2.04 0.04
CA THR A 42 -17.33 -1.48 0.91
C THR A 42 -16.77 -0.47 1.90
N ASN A 43 -17.62 0.47 2.33
CA ASN A 43 -17.28 1.43 3.38
C ASN A 43 -17.04 0.76 4.74
N GLU A 44 -17.70 -0.37 5.02
CA GLU A 44 -17.46 -1.15 6.24
C GLU A 44 -16.01 -1.67 6.27
N LYS A 45 -15.57 -2.28 5.17
CA LYS A 45 -14.18 -2.76 5.03
C LYS A 45 -13.18 -1.62 5.04
N ALA A 46 -13.55 -0.47 4.45
CA ALA A 46 -12.74 0.75 4.55
C ALA A 46 -12.54 1.18 6.01
N LYS A 47 -13.60 1.13 6.84
CA LYS A 47 -13.53 1.47 8.27
C LYS A 47 -12.69 0.46 9.06
N GLU A 48 -12.91 -0.83 8.87
CA GLU A 48 -12.14 -1.89 9.55
C GLU A 48 -10.64 -1.79 9.25
N LEU A 49 -10.30 -1.49 8.00
CA LEU A 49 -8.91 -1.37 7.54
C LEU A 49 -8.31 0.02 7.73
N LYS A 50 -9.08 0.97 8.29
CA LYS A 50 -8.73 2.40 8.40
C LYS A 50 -8.18 2.94 7.09
N PHE A 51 -8.91 2.65 6.01
CA PHE A 51 -8.52 2.92 4.65
C PHE A 51 -8.34 4.42 4.42
N ARG A 52 -7.16 4.76 3.89
CA ARG A 52 -6.71 6.15 3.64
C ARG A 52 -7.03 6.61 2.21
N GLY A 53 -7.63 5.73 1.42
CA GLY A 53 -7.94 5.94 0.00
C GLY A 53 -7.14 5.02 -0.92
N SER A 54 -7.58 4.91 -2.17
CA SER A 54 -6.96 4.02 -3.16
C SER A 54 -5.94 4.72 -4.05
N PRO A 55 -4.86 4.01 -4.44
CA PRO A 55 -4.34 2.83 -3.72
C PRO A 55 -3.74 3.23 -2.35
N THR A 56 -3.44 2.26 -1.49
CA THR A 56 -2.67 2.47 -0.25
C THR A 56 -1.69 1.30 -0.09
N LEU A 57 -0.45 1.61 0.25
CA LEU A 57 0.59 0.62 0.51
C LEU A 57 0.95 0.63 1.99
N LEU A 58 0.76 -0.50 2.65
CA LEU A 58 1.16 -0.74 4.03
C LEU A 58 2.36 -1.68 4.07
N ILE A 59 3.39 -1.32 4.82
CA ILE A 59 4.57 -2.15 5.08
C ILE A 59 4.69 -2.32 6.60
N ASN A 60 4.61 -3.57 7.07
CA ASN A 60 4.52 -3.93 8.48
C ASN A 60 3.39 -3.18 9.24
N GLY A 61 2.28 -2.93 8.55
CA GLY A 61 1.14 -2.17 9.10
C GLY A 61 1.33 -0.64 9.08
N ILE A 62 2.49 -0.15 8.66
CA ILE A 62 2.80 1.29 8.55
C ILE A 62 2.52 1.75 7.12
N ASP A 63 1.81 2.86 6.98
CA ASP A 63 1.59 3.50 5.68
C ASP A 63 2.92 3.92 5.04
N PHE A 64 3.08 3.65 3.74
CA PHE A 64 4.29 4.00 3.02
C PHE A 64 4.63 5.50 3.12
N GLU A 65 3.62 6.37 3.06
CA GLU A 65 3.80 7.82 3.15
C GLU A 65 3.70 8.34 4.60
N ASN A 66 3.59 7.44 5.58
CA ASN A 66 3.45 7.78 7.00
C ASN A 66 2.28 8.73 7.26
N LEU A 67 1.21 8.64 6.45
CA LEU A 67 0.01 9.44 6.67
C LEU A 67 -0.74 8.91 7.90
N PRO A 68 -1.31 9.81 8.72
CA PRO A 68 -2.16 9.43 9.83
C PRO A 68 -3.35 8.60 9.32
N GLU A 69 -3.92 7.83 10.25
CA GLU A 69 -5.16 7.10 9.98
C GLU A 69 -6.26 8.11 9.62
N SER A 70 -7.03 7.83 8.57
CA SER A 70 -8.09 8.75 8.15
C SER A 70 -9.18 8.76 9.22
N GLU A 71 -9.60 9.94 9.70
CA GLU A 71 -10.69 10.08 10.67
C GLU A 71 -12.05 9.66 10.08
N ASN A 72 -12.18 9.70 8.75
CA ASN A 72 -13.36 9.28 8.01
C ASN A 72 -12.98 8.31 6.88
N PRO A 73 -12.64 7.05 7.20
CA PRO A 73 -12.28 6.06 6.20
C PRO A 73 -13.49 5.72 5.33
N ASN A 74 -13.38 6.00 4.04
CA ASN A 74 -14.41 5.79 3.02
C ASN A 74 -13.75 5.34 1.71
N LEU A 75 -14.54 4.86 0.75
CA LEU A 75 -14.11 4.55 -0.62
C LEU A 75 -13.74 5.83 -1.40
N ALA A 76 -12.61 6.42 -1.05
CA ALA A 76 -12.10 7.64 -1.68
C ALA A 76 -10.83 7.36 -2.49
N CYS A 77 -10.59 8.17 -3.52
CA CYS A 77 -9.29 8.22 -4.18
C CYS A 77 -8.28 8.91 -3.26
N ARG A 78 -7.09 8.33 -3.14
CA ARG A 78 -5.98 8.98 -2.45
C ARG A 78 -5.31 9.97 -3.40
N PHE A 79 -5.09 11.18 -2.93
CA PHE A 79 -4.28 12.16 -3.66
C PHE A 79 -2.80 11.91 -3.39
N TYR A 80 -2.03 11.79 -4.46
CA TYR A 80 -0.59 11.56 -4.41
C TYR A 80 0.13 12.81 -4.93
N PRO A 81 0.48 13.77 -4.05
CA PRO A 81 1.10 15.02 -4.46
C PRO A 81 2.44 14.81 -5.18
N ASN A 82 3.19 13.78 -4.80
CA ASN A 82 4.46 13.39 -5.41
C ASN A 82 4.32 12.20 -6.39
N GLY A 83 3.09 11.83 -6.76
CA GLY A 83 2.81 10.64 -7.55
C GLY A 83 2.90 9.33 -6.74
N LEU A 84 2.60 8.21 -7.40
CA LEU A 84 2.71 6.89 -6.79
C LEU A 84 4.18 6.57 -6.48
N PRO A 85 4.47 5.88 -5.36
CA PRO A 85 5.83 5.47 -5.03
C PRO A 85 6.40 4.57 -6.13
N SER A 86 7.68 4.77 -6.45
CA SER A 86 8.37 4.00 -7.47
C SER A 86 8.91 2.70 -6.89
N VAL A 87 9.32 1.78 -7.76
CA VAL A 87 9.95 0.52 -7.36
C VAL A 87 11.18 0.78 -6.49
N ALA A 88 11.99 1.79 -6.83
CA ALA A 88 13.16 2.20 -6.06
C ALA A 88 12.80 2.62 -4.62
N ASP A 89 11.79 3.48 -4.45
CA ASP A 89 11.36 3.96 -3.13
C ASP A 89 10.87 2.80 -2.24
N ILE A 90 10.09 1.89 -2.82
CA ILE A 90 9.60 0.70 -2.12
C ILE A 90 10.77 -0.19 -1.70
N ARG A 91 11.71 -0.45 -2.62
CA ARG A 91 12.92 -1.26 -2.32
C ARG A 91 13.77 -0.62 -1.24
N GLU A 92 13.95 0.69 -1.26
CA GLU A 92 14.74 1.39 -0.23
C GLU A 92 14.10 1.24 1.16
N LYS A 93 12.78 1.43 1.25
CA LYS A 93 12.04 1.23 2.51
C LYS A 93 12.16 -0.22 3.00
N LEU A 94 12.03 -1.21 2.11
CA LEU A 94 12.20 -2.62 2.46
C LEU A 94 13.64 -2.91 2.93
N ARG A 95 14.66 -2.38 2.25
CA ARG A 95 16.08 -2.52 2.65
C ARG A 95 16.33 -1.96 4.06
N ALA A 96 15.76 -0.80 4.36
CA ALA A 96 15.87 -0.19 5.68
C ALA A 96 15.25 -1.04 6.79
N LEU A 97 14.26 -1.88 6.48
CA LEU A 97 13.60 -2.80 7.41
C LEU A 97 14.29 -4.17 7.52
N THR A 98 15.08 -4.57 6.53
CA THR A 98 15.87 -5.81 6.54
C THR A 98 17.28 -5.68 7.12
N LYS A 99 17.71 -4.45 7.43
CA LYS A 99 19.06 -4.14 7.92
C LYS A 99 19.20 -4.43 9.41
#